data_AF-A0A1N6F2F5-F1
#
_entry.id   AF-A0A1N6F2F5-F1
#
_cell.length_a   1.000
_cell.length_b   1.000
_cell.length_c   1.000
_cell.angle_alpha   90.00
_cell.angle_beta   90.00
_cell.angle_gamma   90.00
#
_symmetry.space_group_name_H-M   'P 1'
#
loop_
_entity.id
_entity.type
_entity.pdbx_description
1 polymer ?
#
loop_
_entity_poly.entity_id
_entity_poly.type
_entity_poly.pdbx_seq_one_letter_code
_entity_poly.pdbx_strand_id
1 'polypeptide(L)' 'MSKVTLEGFILVPAADLQAVTRELVNHEKLTLEEPGCLVFKVQQHSDNPLRFDVYEEFFDR' A
#
# COMPACT_ATOMS: atom_id res chain seq x y z
N MET A 1 -21.49 6.18 -7.97
CA MET A 1 -20.03 5.95 -8.00
C MET A 1 -19.81 4.46 -7.82
N SER A 2 -19.19 3.81 -8.81
CA SER A 2 -18.71 2.44 -8.68
C SER A 2 -17.59 2.38 -7.66
N LYS A 3 -17.23 1.19 -7.18
CA LYS A 3 -16.01 0.99 -6.42
C LYS A 3 -14.96 0.37 -7.35
N VAL A 4 -13.74 0.87 -7.32
CA VAL A 4 -12.57 0.25 -7.94
C VAL A 4 -11.74 -0.40 -6.84
N THR A 5 -11.33 -1.65 -7.06
CA THR A 5 -10.43 -2.38 -6.17
C THR A 5 -9.15 -2.70 -6.93
N LEU A 6 -8.01 -2.38 -6.33
CA LEU A 6 -6.68 -2.67 -6.86
C LEU A 6 -5.97 -3.59 -5.87
N GLU A 7 -5.36 -4.65 -6.39
CA GLU A 7 -4.61 -5.63 -5.61
C GLU A 7 -3.30 -5.95 -6.31
N GLY A 8 -2.22 -6.09 -5.53
CA GLY A 8 -0.92 -6.40 -6.08
C GLY A 8 0.15 -6.56 -5.00
N PHE A 9 1.40 -6.48 -5.42
CA PHE A 9 2.53 -6.48 -4.50
C PHE A 9 3.69 -5.66 -5.06
N ILE A 10 4.54 -5.18 -4.17
CA ILE A 10 5.83 -4.58 -4.49
C ILE A 10 6.97 -5.46 -3.96
N LEU A 11 8.09 -5.43 -4.67
CA LEU A 11 9.36 -6.00 -4.21
C LEU A 11 10.31 -4.87 -3.88
N VAL A 12 10.80 -4.87 -2.65
CA VAL A 12 11.68 -3.85 -2.10
C VAL A 12 13.10 -4.41 -2.02
N PRO A 13 14.10 -3.76 -2.63
CA PRO A 13 15.49 -4.17 -2.44
C PRO A 13 15.87 -4.17 -0.97
N ALA A 14 16.69 -5.14 -0.54
CA ALA A 14 17.09 -5.26 0.86
C ALA A 14 17.78 -4.00 1.41
N ALA A 15 18.51 -3.26 0.56
CA ALA A 15 19.16 -2.00 0.91
C ALA A 15 18.15 -0.89 1.28
N ASP A 16 16.96 -0.92 0.68
CA ASP A 16 15.93 0.11 0.85
C ASP A 16 14.84 -0.30 1.85
N LEU A 17 14.81 -1.57 2.28
CA LEU A 17 13.76 -2.13 3.15
C LEU A 17 13.50 -1.25 4.37
N GLN A 18 14.55 -0.79 5.04
CA GLN A 18 14.39 0.05 6.23
C GLN A 18 13.78 1.42 5.91
N ALA A 19 14.21 2.05 4.81
CA ALA A 19 13.71 3.35 4.40
C ALA A 19 12.24 3.25 3.96
N VAL A 20 11.93 2.25 3.13
CA VAL A 20 10.57 1.99 2.65
C VAL A 20 9.63 1.67 3.80
N THR A 21 9.99 0.78 4.73
CA THR A 21 9.11 0.45 5.88
C THR A 21 8.80 1.66 6.75
N ARG A 22 9.74 2.60 6.92
CA ARG A 22 9.48 3.83 7.69
C ARG A 22 8.53 4.76 6.95
N GLU A 23 8.75 4.96 5.66
CA GLU A 23 7.92 5.87 4.86
C GLU A 23 6.56 5.29 4.48
N LEU A 24 6.38 3.96 4.50
CA LEU A 24 5.07 3.33 4.30
C LEU A 24 4.03 3.84 5.30
N VAL A 25 4.42 4.12 6.54
CA VAL A 25 3.51 4.71 7.55
C VAL A 25 2.99 6.09 7.09
N ASN A 26 3.87 6.93 6.54
CA ASN A 26 3.50 8.23 6.01
C ASN A 26 2.65 8.10 4.74
N HIS A 27 3.06 7.19 3.84
CA HIS A 27 2.35 6.94 2.60
C HIS A 27 0.92 6.47 2.82
N GLU A 28 0.71 5.45 3.68
CA GLU A 28 -0.61 4.95 4.01
C GLU A 28 -1.51 6.06 4.58
N LYS A 29 -0.97 6.85 5.52
CA LYS A 29 -1.70 7.98 6.10
C LYS A 29 -2.14 8.97 5.03
N LEU A 30 -1.21 9.40 4.17
CA LEU A 30 -1.49 10.40 3.15
C LEU A 30 -2.49 9.90 2.11
N THR A 31 -2.38 8.63 1.70
CA THR A 31 -3.32 8.05 0.72
C THR A 31 -4.71 7.86 1.30
N LEU A 32 -4.84 7.51 2.58
CA LEU A 32 -6.14 7.51 3.26
C LEU A 32 -6.79 8.90 3.38
N GLU A 33 -6.00 9.98 3.34
CA GLU A 33 -6.49 11.36 3.30
C GLU A 33 -6.92 11.81 1.89
N GLU A 34 -6.61 11.02 0.84
CA GLU A 34 -6.99 11.35 -0.53
C GLU A 34 -8.51 11.23 -0.76
N PRO A 35 -9.14 12.23 -1.40
CA PRO A 35 -10.55 12.17 -1.73
C PRO A 35 -10.87 10.96 -2.62
N GLY A 36 -11.72 10.08 -2.12
CA GLY A 36 -12.15 8.88 -2.84
C GLY A 36 -11.41 7.61 -2.43
N CYS A 37 -10.35 7.70 -1.62
CA CYS A 37 -9.75 6.52 -0.99
C CYS A 37 -10.66 5.98 0.11
N LEU A 38 -10.98 4.69 0.04
CA LEU A 38 -11.82 3.98 1.01
C LEU A 38 -10.98 3.05 1.90
N VAL A 39 -10.04 2.34 1.26
CA VAL A 39 -9.13 1.42 1.92
C VAL A 39 -7.78 1.54 1.25
N PHE A 40 -6.72 1.60 2.04
CA PHE A 40 -5.35 1.47 1.56
C PHE A 40 -4.57 0.69 2.62
N LYS A 41 -4.01 -0.46 2.24
CA LYS A 41 -3.30 -1.36 3.14
C LYS A 41 -2.06 -1.89 2.46
N VAL A 42 -0.92 -1.78 3.14
CA VAL A 42 0.34 -2.40 2.71
C VAL A 42 0.81 -3.34 3.81
N GLN A 43 0.92 -4.64 3.49
CA GLN A 43 1.30 -5.67 4.45
C GLN A 43 2.58 -6.37 4.02
N GLN A 44 3.58 -6.40 4.89
CA GLN A 44 4.80 -7.17 4.64
C GLN A 44 4.46 -8.67 4.62
N HIS A 45 4.87 -9.37 3.56
CA HIS A 45 4.57 -10.79 3.37
C HIS A 45 5.32 -11.64 4.39
N SER A 46 4.65 -12.61 5.02
CA SER A 46 5.22 -13.43 6.10
C SER A 46 6.45 -14.23 5.66
N ASP A 47 6.39 -14.79 4.46
CA ASP A 47 7.43 -15.71 3.96
C ASP A 47 8.52 -15.00 3.16
N ASN A 48 8.31 -13.74 2.77
CA ASN A 48 9.26 -12.95 2.01
C ASN A 48 9.27 -11.50 2.52
N PRO A 49 10.20 -11.12 3.40
CA PRO A 49 10.24 -9.77 3.99
C PRO A 49 10.55 -8.67 2.96
N LEU A 50 10.97 -9.02 1.74
CA LEU A 50 11.19 -8.07 0.66
C LEU A 50 9.93 -7.84 -0.18
N ARG A 51 8.85 -8.57 0.09
CA ARG A 51 7.55 -8.40 -0.57
C ARG A 51 6.56 -7.72 0.35
N PHE A 52 5.82 -6.77 -0.19
CA PHE A 52 4.68 -6.15 0.47
C PHE A 52 3.45 -6.30 -0.42
N ASP A 53 2.40 -6.90 0.10
CA ASP A 53 1.11 -7.01 -0.56
C ASP A 53 0.33 -5.70 -0.36
N VAL A 54 -0.28 -5.21 -1.44
CA VAL A 54 -0.99 -3.93 -1.49
C VAL A 54 -2.45 -4.19 -1.84
N TYR A 55 -3.35 -3.63 -1.05
CA TYR A 55 -4.79 -3.69 -1.25
C TYR A 55 -5.41 -2.29 -1.12
N GLU A 56 -6.13 -1.89 -2.15
CA GLU A 56 -6.68 -0.54 -2.26
C GLU A 56 -8.13 -0.56 -2.76
N GLU A 57 -8.96 0.32 -2.20
CA GLU A 57 -10.33 0.55 -2.65
C GLU A 57 -10.57 2.05 -2.85
N PHE A 58 -11.13 2.42 -4.00
CA PHE A 58 -11.47 3.80 -4.33
C PHE A 58 -12.89 3.92 -4.90
N PHE A 59 -13.47 5.11 -4.81
CA PHE A 59 -14.62 5.45 -5.64
C PHE A 59 -14.20 5.69 -7.10
N ASP A 60 -14.91 5.05 -8.02
CA ASP A 60 -14.91 5.34 -9.44
C ASP A 60 -15.67 6.65 -9.66
N ARG A 61 -15.07 7.57 -10.44
CA ARG A 61 -15.59 8.92 -10.68
C ARG A 61 -16.98 8.90 -11.32
#